data_AF-A0A377Y698-F1
#
_entry.id   AF-A0A377Y698-F1
#
_cell.length_a   1.000
_cell.length_b   1.000
_cell.length_c   1.000
_cell.angle_alpha   90.00
_cell.angle_beta   90.00
_cell.angle_gamma   90.00
#
_symmetry.space_group_name_H-M   'P 1'
#
loop_
_entity.id
_entity.type
_entity.pdbx_description
1 polymer ?
#
loop_
_entity_poly.entity_id
_entity_poly.type
_entity_poly.pdbx_seq_one_letter_code
_entity_poly.pdbx_strand_id
1 'polypeptide(L)'
;MKNIHSVTDKALYDALNQKQITLNEIQDLFLERGTIISKKTPRKDLARNYSRMTHDYYEHQKIATLLGGQSRTEKNTCVRVESCVDKKDIIEAAEKLKNQITAQDDYCKIIVDGARVLINIRYLSTNYGKSDFKQAINKEALIEIEPIDNGYSIRRPDNENLQDYEELLLGHISSIQKDKVDDSNLDLKLNEISLSHNNSADVRTLFFDKLIRTLDGYELEDVTDAYVYHPKPETIEAEEGNTETGVHVSRASLKGEGVLKSDELSDLYDRGFYIWKIKWKVREKLADPDIFELEAQFGDPLYCTNFSYLVKGVRKYKANGQYFSKPQKLSAREADRFNKLIESRAYSIIMEIS
;
A
#
# COMPACT_ATOMS: atom_id res chain seq x y z
N MET A 1 6.19 12.46 -21.14
CA MET A 1 6.15 11.03 -21.54
C MET A 1 7.25 10.73 -22.56
N LYS A 2 8.42 10.21 -22.14
CA LYS A 2 9.55 9.84 -23.03
C LYS A 2 10.06 8.41 -22.80
N ASN A 3 9.16 7.44 -22.68
CA ASN A 3 9.59 6.04 -22.76
C ASN A 3 9.23 5.48 -24.13
N ILE A 4 10.24 5.23 -24.96
CA ILE A 4 10.11 4.48 -26.21
C ILE A 4 10.04 3.01 -25.82
N HIS A 5 8.84 2.47 -25.71
CA HIS A 5 8.63 1.04 -25.52
C HIS A 5 8.56 0.37 -26.89
N SER A 6 9.58 -0.43 -27.21
CA SER A 6 9.57 -1.34 -28.36
C SER A 6 9.44 -2.75 -27.82
N VAL A 7 8.43 -3.48 -28.29
CA VAL A 7 8.16 -4.84 -27.83
C VAL A 7 8.55 -5.84 -28.90
N THR A 8 9.28 -6.87 -28.49
CA THR A 8 9.71 -7.93 -29.41
C THR A 8 8.56 -8.85 -29.81
N ASP A 9 8.66 -9.48 -30.97
CA ASP A 9 7.72 -10.53 -31.42
C ASP A 9 7.52 -11.61 -30.34
N LYS A 10 8.58 -11.96 -29.62
CA LYS A 10 8.52 -12.90 -28.51
C LYS A 10 7.62 -12.39 -27.38
N ALA A 11 7.79 -11.14 -26.96
CA ALA A 11 6.98 -10.56 -25.90
C ALA A 11 5.50 -10.40 -26.30
N LEU A 12 5.21 -10.10 -27.58
CA LEU A 12 3.86 -10.15 -28.16
C LEU A 12 3.27 -11.56 -28.15
N TYR A 13 4.05 -12.55 -28.57
CA TYR A 13 3.63 -13.95 -28.53
C TYR A 13 3.30 -14.39 -27.10
N ASP A 14 4.17 -14.08 -26.14
CA ASP A 14 3.98 -14.43 -24.73
C ASP A 14 2.77 -13.72 -24.13
N ALA A 15 2.57 -12.44 -24.46
CA ALA A 15 1.42 -11.62 -24.08
C ALA A 15 0.08 -12.24 -24.51
N LEU A 16 -0.08 -12.56 -25.79
CA LEU A 16 -1.33 -13.11 -26.35
C LEU A 16 -1.69 -14.50 -25.80
N ASN A 17 -0.71 -15.21 -25.25
CA ASN A 17 -0.92 -16.49 -24.57
C ASN A 17 -1.28 -16.36 -23.09
N GLN A 18 -1.24 -15.16 -22.50
CA GLN A 18 -1.67 -14.95 -21.12
C GLN A 18 -3.18 -15.13 -20.96
N LYS A 19 -3.60 -15.61 -19.78
CA LYS A 19 -5.01 -15.89 -19.47
C LYS A 19 -5.90 -14.64 -19.44
N GLN A 20 -5.32 -13.47 -19.21
CA GLN A 20 -6.00 -12.18 -19.17
C GLN A 20 -6.58 -11.81 -20.53
N ILE A 21 -5.86 -12.14 -21.60
CA ILE A 21 -6.36 -11.92 -22.95
C ILE A 21 -7.33 -13.05 -23.27
N THR A 22 -8.53 -12.74 -23.76
CA THR A 22 -9.53 -13.74 -24.17
C THR A 22 -9.37 -14.12 -25.65
N LEU A 23 -9.97 -15.25 -26.08
CA LEU A 23 -9.93 -15.62 -27.50
C LEU A 23 -10.71 -14.62 -28.37
N ASN A 24 -11.77 -14.01 -27.82
CA ASN A 24 -12.54 -12.98 -28.51
C ASN A 24 -11.69 -11.73 -28.73
N GLU A 25 -10.93 -11.29 -27.72
CA GLU A 25 -10.02 -10.15 -27.88
C GLU A 25 -8.94 -10.42 -28.94
N ILE A 26 -8.41 -11.65 -29.02
CA ILE A 26 -7.49 -12.03 -30.11
C ILE A 26 -8.21 -11.92 -31.47
N GLN A 27 -9.47 -12.37 -31.58
CA GLN A 27 -10.25 -12.21 -32.81
C GLN A 27 -10.44 -10.75 -33.19
N ASP A 28 -10.73 -9.88 -32.22
CA ASP A 28 -10.91 -8.46 -32.45
C ASP A 28 -9.62 -7.81 -32.97
N LEU A 29 -8.46 -8.19 -32.44
CA LEU A 29 -7.16 -7.72 -32.92
C LEU A 29 -6.91 -8.11 -34.40
N PHE A 30 -7.27 -9.33 -34.81
CA PHE A 30 -7.17 -9.73 -36.21
C PHE A 30 -8.21 -9.03 -37.10
N LEU A 31 -9.43 -8.83 -36.58
CA LEU A 31 -10.51 -8.19 -37.32
C LEU A 31 -10.23 -6.71 -37.61
N GLU A 32 -9.62 -5.99 -36.68
CA GLU A 32 -9.17 -4.60 -36.87
C GLU A 32 -8.18 -4.46 -38.03
N ARG A 33 -7.46 -5.54 -38.35
CA ARG A 33 -6.56 -5.64 -39.49
C ARG A 33 -7.23 -6.18 -40.76
N GLY A 34 -8.55 -6.30 -40.76
CA GLY A 34 -9.32 -6.88 -41.87
C GLY A 34 -9.10 -8.39 -42.06
N THR A 35 -8.54 -9.09 -41.07
CA THR A 35 -8.26 -10.52 -41.16
C THR A 35 -9.31 -11.32 -40.37
N ILE A 36 -10.00 -12.23 -41.04
CA ILE A 36 -10.96 -13.14 -40.41
C ILE A 36 -10.24 -14.43 -40.03
N ILE A 37 -10.35 -14.84 -38.77
CA ILE A 37 -9.75 -16.07 -38.25
C ILE A 37 -10.81 -17.10 -37.85
N SER A 38 -10.48 -18.39 -37.96
CA SER A 38 -11.36 -19.47 -37.52
C SER A 38 -11.35 -19.63 -36.01
N LYS A 39 -12.54 -19.83 -35.41
CA LYS A 39 -12.67 -20.14 -33.98
C LYS A 39 -12.01 -21.46 -33.56
N LYS A 40 -11.72 -22.34 -34.53
CA LYS A 40 -11.04 -23.62 -34.30
C LYS A 40 -9.51 -23.50 -34.28
N THR A 41 -8.96 -22.36 -34.73
CA THR A 41 -7.51 -22.18 -34.79
C THR A 41 -6.94 -22.13 -33.37
N PRO A 42 -5.90 -22.91 -33.05
CA PRO A 42 -5.27 -22.89 -31.74
C PRO A 42 -4.72 -21.51 -31.38
N ARG A 43 -4.88 -21.12 -30.11
CA ARG A 43 -4.38 -19.84 -29.58
C ARG A 43 -2.90 -19.60 -29.89
N LYS A 44 -2.06 -20.63 -29.74
CA LYS A 44 -0.62 -20.52 -29.97
C LYS A 44 -0.32 -20.14 -31.43
N ASP A 45 -1.08 -20.67 -32.39
CA ASP A 45 -0.88 -20.36 -33.80
C ASP A 45 -1.34 -18.93 -34.12
N LEU A 46 -2.46 -18.51 -33.55
CA LEU A 46 -2.94 -17.13 -33.65
C LEU A 46 -1.93 -16.15 -33.07
N ALA A 47 -1.43 -16.40 -31.85
CA ALA A 47 -0.43 -15.57 -31.19
C ALA A 47 0.86 -15.48 -32.01
N ARG A 48 1.33 -16.62 -32.55
CA ARG A 48 2.56 -16.68 -33.38
C ARG A 48 2.42 -15.93 -34.69
N ASN A 49 1.24 -15.99 -35.33
CA ASN A 49 1.00 -15.28 -36.57
C ASN A 49 0.86 -13.78 -36.32
N TYR A 50 0.09 -13.40 -35.29
CA TYR A 50 -0.10 -11.99 -34.94
C TYR A 50 1.23 -11.33 -34.58
N SER A 51 2.04 -11.96 -33.73
CA SER A 51 3.29 -11.39 -33.22
C SER A 51 4.39 -11.14 -34.26
N ARG A 52 4.24 -11.70 -35.48
CA ARG A 52 5.18 -11.51 -36.60
C ARG A 52 4.76 -10.39 -37.53
N MET A 53 3.61 -9.78 -37.28
CA MET A 53 3.12 -8.68 -38.09
C MET A 53 3.76 -7.37 -37.64
N THR A 54 3.68 -6.33 -38.46
CA THR A 54 4.03 -4.98 -38.03
C THR A 54 2.96 -4.46 -37.08
N HIS A 55 3.36 -3.93 -35.93
CA HIS A 55 2.45 -3.37 -34.93
C HIS A 55 2.68 -1.88 -34.76
N ASP A 56 1.59 -1.13 -34.59
CA ASP A 56 1.66 0.28 -34.26
C ASP A 56 1.52 0.53 -32.74
N TYR A 57 1.61 1.80 -32.36
CA TYR A 57 1.50 2.24 -30.98
C TYR A 57 0.13 1.90 -30.35
N TYR A 58 -0.96 2.05 -31.10
CA TYR A 58 -2.31 1.86 -30.59
C TYR A 58 -2.60 0.39 -30.31
N GLU A 59 -2.12 -0.50 -31.17
CA GLU A 59 -2.22 -1.95 -30.97
C GLU A 59 -1.40 -2.39 -29.75
N HIS A 60 -0.20 -1.84 -29.59
CA HIS A 60 0.59 -2.06 -28.37
C HIS A 60 -0.18 -1.60 -27.13
N GLN A 61 -0.74 -0.38 -27.15
CA GLN A 61 -1.51 0.16 -26.02
C GLN A 61 -2.75 -0.68 -25.71
N LYS A 62 -3.44 -1.19 -26.74
CA LYS A 62 -4.60 -2.08 -26.60
C LYS A 62 -4.20 -3.39 -25.92
N ILE A 63 -3.14 -4.05 -26.38
CA ILE A 63 -2.64 -5.30 -25.77
C ILE A 63 -2.19 -5.05 -24.33
N ALA A 64 -1.47 -3.95 -24.08
CA ALA A 64 -1.08 -3.54 -22.73
C ALA A 64 -2.32 -3.34 -21.82
N THR A 65 -3.38 -2.72 -22.34
CA THR A 65 -4.64 -2.50 -21.61
C THR A 65 -5.35 -3.81 -21.28
N LEU A 66 -5.44 -4.74 -22.24
CA LEU A 66 -6.02 -6.08 -22.02
C LEU A 66 -5.22 -6.89 -20.97
N LEU A 67 -3.90 -6.71 -20.96
CA LEU A 67 -3.01 -7.32 -19.97
C LEU A 67 -3.01 -6.62 -18.62
N GLY A 68 -3.48 -5.37 -18.58
CA GLY A 68 -3.59 -4.51 -17.42
C GLY A 68 -4.48 -5.15 -16.37
N GLY A 69 -3.89 -6.02 -15.55
CA GLY A 69 -4.56 -6.59 -14.39
C GLY A 69 -4.97 -5.49 -13.43
N GLN A 70 -6.02 -5.75 -12.64
CA GLN A 70 -6.41 -4.87 -11.54
C GLN A 70 -5.16 -4.53 -10.70
N SER A 71 -4.85 -3.23 -10.60
CA SER A 71 -3.81 -2.77 -9.69
C SER A 71 -4.21 -3.22 -8.29
N ARG A 72 -3.27 -3.88 -7.61
CA ARG A 72 -3.46 -4.21 -6.21
C ARG A 72 -3.62 -2.89 -5.46
N THR A 73 -4.64 -2.81 -4.60
CA THR A 73 -4.80 -1.66 -3.72
C THR A 73 -3.55 -1.50 -2.87
N GLU A 74 -2.94 -0.32 -2.93
CA GLU A 74 -1.77 0.03 -2.16
C GLU A 74 -2.18 0.28 -0.70
N LYS A 75 -1.25 0.04 0.22
CA LYS A 75 -1.44 0.42 1.62
C LYS A 75 -1.31 1.93 1.72
N ASN A 76 -1.88 2.52 2.76
CA ASN A 76 -1.65 3.90 3.11
C ASN A 76 -0.64 3.98 4.26
N THR A 77 0.04 5.11 4.33
CA THR A 77 0.85 5.56 5.46
C THR A 77 0.45 6.99 5.80
N CYS A 78 0.81 7.43 7.00
CA CYS A 78 0.53 8.77 7.49
C CYS A 78 1.63 9.28 8.40
N VAL A 79 1.94 10.57 8.27
CA VAL A 79 2.80 11.34 9.16
C VAL A 79 2.04 12.56 9.70
N ARG A 80 2.28 12.91 10.96
CA ARG A 80 1.78 14.15 11.56
C ARG A 80 2.92 15.14 11.67
N VAL A 81 2.72 16.34 11.17
CA VAL A 81 3.70 17.42 11.15
C VAL A 81 3.25 18.47 12.15
N GLU A 82 4.06 18.72 13.17
CA GLU A 82 3.87 19.88 14.05
C GLU A 82 4.41 21.12 13.35
N SER A 83 3.52 22.07 13.05
CA SER A 83 3.87 23.25 12.29
C SER A 83 2.95 24.42 12.63
N CYS A 84 3.50 25.62 12.57
CA CYS A 84 2.75 26.88 12.70
C CYS A 84 2.29 27.44 11.35
N VAL A 85 2.52 26.72 10.23
CA VAL A 85 2.11 27.18 8.90
C VAL A 85 0.60 27.15 8.73
N ASP A 86 0.06 28.13 8.03
CA ASP A 86 -1.36 28.23 7.75
C ASP A 86 -1.73 27.48 6.47
N LYS A 87 -3.04 27.39 6.20
CA LYS A 87 -3.54 26.71 5.01
C LYS A 87 -3.00 27.32 3.71
N LYS A 88 -2.74 28.62 3.66
CA LYS A 88 -2.22 29.28 2.44
C LYS A 88 -0.80 28.83 2.15
N ASP A 89 0.01 28.67 3.19
CA ASP A 89 1.36 28.12 3.08
C ASP A 89 1.36 26.68 2.59
N ILE A 90 0.43 25.85 3.08
CA ILE A 90 0.28 24.47 2.61
C ILE A 90 -0.10 24.45 1.12
N ILE A 91 -0.99 25.34 0.69
CA ILE A 91 -1.33 25.49 -0.73
C ILE A 91 -0.10 25.94 -1.54
N GLU A 92 0.70 26.87 -1.02
CA GLU A 92 1.95 27.29 -1.66
C GLU A 92 2.96 26.14 -1.80
N ALA A 93 3.18 25.37 -0.72
CA ALA A 93 4.04 24.18 -0.74
C ALA A 93 3.53 23.14 -1.75
N ALA A 94 2.21 22.92 -1.80
CA ALA A 94 1.59 22.02 -2.78
C ALA A 94 1.77 22.51 -4.22
N GLU A 95 1.65 23.82 -4.49
CA GLU A 95 1.90 24.40 -5.82
C GLU A 95 3.38 24.28 -6.21
N LYS A 96 4.33 24.45 -5.28
CA LYS A 96 5.76 24.18 -5.51
C LYS A 96 6.00 22.73 -5.91
N LEU A 97 5.42 21.77 -5.17
CA LEU A 97 5.50 20.35 -5.50
C LEU A 97 4.89 20.04 -6.87
N LYS A 98 3.68 20.57 -7.14
CA LYS A 98 3.00 20.38 -8.43
C LYS A 98 3.86 20.86 -9.59
N ASN A 99 4.52 22.01 -9.47
CA ASN A 99 5.43 22.51 -10.51
C ASN A 99 6.57 21.50 -10.77
N GLN A 100 7.17 20.92 -9.73
CA GLN A 100 8.22 19.90 -9.88
C GLN A 100 7.69 18.61 -10.53
N ILE A 101 6.52 18.12 -10.14
CA ILE A 101 5.89 16.93 -10.74
C ILE A 101 5.57 17.17 -12.21
N THR A 102 4.98 18.32 -12.54
CA THR A 102 4.66 18.65 -13.94
C THR A 102 5.90 18.87 -14.81
N ALA A 103 7.03 19.30 -14.24
CA ALA A 103 8.30 19.36 -14.93
C ALA A 103 8.87 17.98 -15.30
N GLN A 104 8.40 16.91 -14.63
CA GLN A 104 8.72 15.52 -14.96
C GLN A 104 7.74 14.90 -15.97
N ASP A 105 6.87 15.71 -16.60
CA ASP A 105 5.77 15.28 -17.48
C ASP A 105 4.67 14.42 -16.78
N ASP A 106 4.63 14.39 -15.45
CA ASP A 106 3.57 13.75 -14.71
C ASP A 106 2.41 14.73 -14.45
N TYR A 107 1.19 14.19 -14.32
CA TYR A 107 0.02 15.01 -14.09
C TYR A 107 -0.17 15.25 -12.59
N CYS A 108 -0.31 16.50 -12.17
CA CYS A 108 -0.62 16.86 -10.80
C CYS A 108 -1.74 17.90 -10.74
N LYS A 109 -2.74 17.65 -9.89
CA LYS A 109 -3.87 18.54 -9.64
C LYS A 109 -4.11 18.71 -8.15
N ILE A 110 -4.15 19.96 -7.70
CA ILE A 110 -4.49 20.32 -6.32
C ILE A 110 -6.00 20.58 -6.26
N ILE A 111 -6.65 20.03 -5.24
CA ILE A 111 -8.06 20.26 -4.92
C ILE A 111 -8.13 20.70 -3.47
N VAL A 112 -8.81 21.81 -3.20
CA VAL A 112 -9.08 22.29 -1.85
C VAL A 112 -10.49 21.85 -1.47
N ASP A 113 -10.59 20.96 -0.49
CA ASP A 113 -11.87 20.40 -0.02
C ASP A 113 -12.10 20.80 1.44
N GLY A 114 -12.89 21.87 1.64
CA GLY A 114 -13.10 22.45 2.96
C GLY A 114 -11.78 22.89 3.59
N ALA A 115 -11.38 22.22 4.68
CA ALA A 115 -10.11 22.47 5.36
C ALA A 115 -8.94 21.65 4.81
N ARG A 116 -9.22 20.60 4.02
CA ARG A 116 -8.22 19.67 3.48
C ARG A 116 -7.62 20.18 2.17
N VAL A 117 -6.39 19.77 1.91
CA VAL A 117 -5.70 19.96 0.63
C VAL A 117 -5.38 18.59 0.05
N LEU A 118 -5.86 18.34 -1.17
CA LEU A 118 -5.77 17.06 -1.86
C LEU A 118 -4.88 17.22 -3.09
N ILE A 119 -3.79 16.46 -3.16
CA ILE A 119 -2.85 16.47 -4.29
C ILE A 119 -3.04 15.18 -5.08
N ASN A 120 -3.74 15.26 -6.20
CA ASN A 120 -3.98 14.14 -7.10
C ASN A 120 -2.86 14.05 -8.12
N ILE A 121 -2.18 12.91 -8.15
CA ILE A 121 -1.00 12.69 -8.98
C ILE A 121 -1.30 11.51 -9.91
N ARG A 122 -1.04 11.66 -11.20
CA ARG A 122 -0.99 10.55 -12.15
C ARG A 122 0.39 10.47 -12.75
N TYR A 123 1.02 9.32 -12.56
CA TYR A 123 2.42 9.11 -12.91
C TYR A 123 2.63 7.73 -13.54
N LEU A 124 3.69 7.60 -14.32
CA LEU A 124 4.07 6.33 -14.94
C LEU A 124 5.01 5.56 -14.01
N SER A 125 4.53 4.46 -13.44
CA SER A 125 5.37 3.57 -12.63
C SER A 125 5.96 2.45 -13.50
N THR A 126 7.29 2.30 -13.49
CA THR A 126 8.01 1.28 -14.26
C THR A 126 8.54 0.18 -13.35
N ASN A 127 8.19 -1.08 -13.63
CA ASN A 127 8.63 -2.25 -12.90
C ASN A 127 9.35 -3.23 -13.84
N TYR A 128 10.68 -3.19 -13.82
CA TYR A 128 11.56 -4.02 -14.66
C TYR A 128 11.47 -5.54 -14.40
N GLY A 129 10.84 -5.96 -13.30
CA GLY A 129 10.58 -7.38 -13.01
C GLY A 129 9.38 -7.97 -13.75
N LYS A 130 8.61 -7.15 -14.47
CA LYS A 130 7.45 -7.59 -15.25
C LYS A 130 7.76 -7.66 -16.75
N SER A 131 6.99 -8.46 -17.48
CA SER A 131 7.02 -8.50 -18.95
C SER A 131 6.80 -7.11 -19.55
N ASP A 132 7.39 -6.82 -20.71
CA ASP A 132 7.38 -5.52 -21.39
C ASP A 132 6.00 -4.81 -21.37
N PHE A 133 4.92 -5.51 -21.72
CA PHE A 133 3.54 -4.95 -21.71
C PHE A 133 2.97 -4.56 -20.34
N LYS A 134 3.59 -5.03 -19.25
CA LYS A 134 3.19 -4.76 -17.86
C LYS A 134 4.26 -4.00 -17.09
N GLN A 135 5.34 -3.63 -17.76
CA GLN A 135 6.48 -2.97 -17.16
C GLN A 135 6.10 -1.56 -16.77
N ALA A 136 5.46 -0.80 -17.66
CA ALA A 136 5.01 0.56 -17.41
C ALA A 136 3.50 0.60 -17.16
N ILE A 137 3.08 1.15 -16.02
CA ILE A 137 1.68 1.25 -15.61
C ILE A 137 1.38 2.67 -15.18
N ASN A 138 0.33 3.27 -15.74
CA ASN A 138 -0.22 4.52 -15.25
C ASN A 138 -0.82 4.28 -13.86
N LYS A 139 -0.29 4.95 -12.85
CA LYS A 139 -0.82 4.95 -11.50
C LYS A 139 -1.51 6.27 -11.21
N GLU A 140 -2.55 6.20 -10.40
CA GLU A 140 -3.17 7.37 -9.79
C GLU A 140 -2.96 7.27 -8.28
N ALA A 141 -2.60 8.39 -7.68
CA ALA A 141 -2.39 8.50 -6.25
C ALA A 141 -2.95 9.82 -5.71
N LEU A 142 -3.25 9.80 -4.42
CA LEU A 142 -3.74 10.95 -3.68
C LEU A 142 -2.86 11.14 -2.45
N ILE A 143 -2.26 12.32 -2.33
CA ILE A 143 -1.71 12.81 -1.06
C ILE A 143 -2.78 13.70 -0.43
N GLU A 144 -3.23 13.37 0.77
CA GLU A 144 -4.23 14.12 1.53
C GLU A 144 -3.55 14.83 2.70
N ILE A 145 -3.78 16.13 2.82
CA ILE A 145 -3.29 16.97 3.91
C ILE A 145 -4.51 17.49 4.66
N GLU A 146 -4.63 17.10 5.93
CA GLU A 146 -5.73 17.49 6.81
C GLU A 146 -5.20 18.25 8.03
N PRO A 147 -5.75 19.42 8.39
CA PRO A 147 -5.34 20.12 9.59
C PRO A 147 -5.72 19.34 10.86
N ILE A 148 -4.83 19.41 11.84
CA ILE A 148 -5.01 18.90 13.21
C ILE A 148 -4.71 20.03 14.20
N ASP A 149 -4.97 19.82 15.50
CA ASP A 149 -4.86 20.87 16.52
C ASP A 149 -3.50 21.59 16.53
N ASN A 150 -2.41 20.85 16.29
CA ASN A 150 -1.04 21.37 16.25
C ASN A 150 -0.35 21.01 14.94
N GLY A 151 -0.89 21.46 13.79
CA GLY A 151 -0.28 21.32 12.47
C GLY A 151 -1.13 20.50 11.50
N TYR A 152 -0.53 19.51 10.82
CA TYR A 152 -1.20 18.77 9.74
C TYR A 152 -0.93 17.26 9.81
N SER A 153 -1.89 16.49 9.34
CA SER A 153 -1.75 15.06 9.03
C SER A 153 -1.63 14.90 7.53
N ILE A 154 -0.53 14.30 7.08
CA ILE A 154 -0.26 14.00 5.67
C ILE A 154 -0.43 12.50 5.49
N ARG A 155 -1.30 12.10 4.57
CA ARG A 155 -1.58 10.69 4.24
C ARG A 155 -1.30 10.45 2.76
N ARG A 156 -0.67 9.33 2.45
CA ARG A 156 -0.41 8.89 1.08
C ARG A 156 -0.41 7.36 0.96
N PRO A 157 -0.52 6.82 -0.26
CA PRO A 157 -0.13 5.45 -0.53
C PRO A 157 1.35 5.18 -0.18
N ASP A 158 1.61 3.98 0.33
CA ASP A 158 2.92 3.46 0.72
C ASP A 158 3.65 2.90 -0.52
N ASN A 159 4.30 3.79 -1.28
CA ASN A 159 5.18 3.45 -2.39
C ASN A 159 6.33 4.47 -2.55
N GLU A 160 7.43 4.03 -3.15
CA GLU A 160 8.68 4.81 -3.29
C GLU A 160 8.47 6.17 -3.97
N ASN A 161 7.78 6.24 -5.12
CA ASN A 161 7.55 7.50 -5.83
C ASN A 161 6.80 8.54 -4.97
N LEU A 162 5.84 8.12 -4.16
CA LEU A 162 5.10 9.04 -3.30
C LEU A 162 5.85 9.38 -2.02
N GLN A 163 6.76 8.52 -1.58
CA GLN A 163 7.70 8.88 -0.53
C GLN A 163 8.59 10.04 -0.99
N ASP A 164 9.16 9.97 -2.20
CA ASP A 164 9.96 11.07 -2.76
C ASP A 164 9.16 12.38 -2.84
N TYR A 165 7.90 12.33 -3.28
CA TYR A 165 7.03 13.51 -3.34
C TYR A 165 6.62 14.04 -1.96
N GLU A 166 6.44 13.16 -0.97
CA GLU A 166 6.19 13.57 0.42
C GLU A 166 7.42 14.24 1.03
N GLU A 167 8.63 13.71 0.81
CA GLU A 167 9.87 14.32 1.27
C GLU A 167 10.08 15.72 0.67
N LEU A 168 9.80 15.88 -0.63
CA LEU A 168 9.83 17.19 -1.30
C LEU A 168 8.77 18.16 -0.72
N LEU A 169 7.56 17.67 -0.47
CA LEU A 169 6.50 18.46 0.15
C LEU A 169 6.89 18.93 1.56
N LEU A 170 7.40 18.03 2.39
CA LEU A 170 7.89 18.34 3.73
C LEU A 170 9.05 19.34 3.67
N GLY A 171 9.96 19.21 2.71
CA GLY A 171 11.02 20.19 2.45
C GLY A 171 10.46 21.59 2.17
N HIS A 172 9.43 21.69 1.31
CA HIS A 172 8.78 22.97 1.02
C HIS A 172 8.06 23.57 2.23
N ILE A 173 7.38 22.75 3.02
CA ILE A 173 6.72 23.19 4.26
C ILE A 173 7.76 23.69 5.26
N SER A 174 8.89 22.99 5.40
CA SER A 174 10.00 23.37 6.27
C SER A 174 10.58 24.72 5.88
N SER A 175 10.84 24.94 4.59
CA SER A 175 11.35 26.24 4.10
C SER A 175 10.38 27.39 4.41
N ILE A 176 9.08 27.21 4.15
CA ILE A 176 8.09 28.26 4.43
C ILE A 176 7.98 28.55 5.93
N GLN A 177 8.08 27.51 6.77
CA GLN A 177 8.09 27.68 8.22
C GLN A 177 9.32 28.47 8.70
N LYS A 178 10.51 28.13 8.20
CA LYS A 178 11.77 28.83 8.51
C LYS A 178 11.68 30.31 8.15
N ASP A 179 11.15 30.62 6.96
CA ASP A 179 10.96 31.99 6.49
C ASP A 179 9.95 32.78 7.35
N LYS A 180 8.90 32.11 7.86
CA LYS A 180 7.89 32.76 8.72
C LYS A 180 8.37 33.05 10.14
N VAL A 181 9.21 32.18 10.70
CA VAL A 181 9.70 32.30 12.09
C VAL A 181 11.03 33.06 12.17
N ASP A 182 11.65 33.37 11.01
CA ASP A 182 12.99 33.99 10.92
C ASP A 182 14.05 33.18 11.71
N ASP A 183 13.93 31.85 11.65
CA ASP A 183 14.86 30.90 12.26
C ASP A 183 15.23 29.81 11.27
N SER A 184 16.45 29.92 10.72
CA SER A 184 16.99 28.98 9.73
C SER A 184 17.31 27.60 10.31
N ASN A 185 17.43 27.48 11.64
CA ASN A 185 17.71 26.21 12.32
C ASN A 185 16.44 25.48 12.78
N LEU A 186 15.25 26.05 12.53
CA LEU A 186 13.99 25.45 12.96
C LEU A 186 13.61 24.26 12.08
N ASP A 187 13.81 23.04 12.56
CA ASP A 187 13.41 21.84 11.83
C ASP A 187 11.93 21.47 12.07
N LEU A 188 11.32 20.84 11.06
CA LEU A 188 9.97 20.29 11.19
C LEU A 188 9.98 19.13 12.17
N LYS A 189 9.10 19.19 13.15
CA LYS A 189 8.88 18.07 14.07
C LYS A 189 7.87 17.11 13.45
N LEU A 190 8.37 15.95 13.06
CA LEU A 190 7.60 14.86 12.48
C LEU A 190 7.24 13.84 13.58
N ASN A 191 5.95 13.55 13.66
CA ASN A 191 5.39 12.53 14.54
C ASN A 191 4.96 11.34 13.65
N GLU A 192 5.85 10.37 13.54
CA GLU A 192 5.62 9.12 12.82
C GLU A 192 5.08 8.03 13.75
N ILE A 193 4.34 7.07 13.19
CA ILE A 193 3.98 5.84 13.91
C ILE A 193 5.17 4.89 13.83
N SER A 194 6.00 4.90 14.87
CA SER A 194 7.23 4.12 14.95
C SER A 194 7.46 3.58 16.37
N LEU A 195 8.11 2.42 16.48
CA LEU A 195 8.59 1.86 17.74
C LEU A 195 10.13 1.74 17.76
N SER A 196 10.83 2.55 16.96
CA SER A 196 12.30 2.54 16.86
C SER A 196 13.01 2.79 18.20
N HIS A 197 12.37 3.52 19.11
CA HIS A 197 12.89 3.78 20.46
C HIS A 197 12.66 2.62 21.44
N ASN A 198 11.85 1.61 21.07
CA ASN A 198 11.51 0.47 21.92
C ASN A 198 11.76 -0.88 21.22
N ASN A 199 12.79 -1.57 21.68
CA ASN A 199 13.21 -2.86 21.12
C ASN A 199 12.58 -4.08 21.83
N SER A 200 11.68 -3.86 22.79
CA SER A 200 10.98 -4.96 23.48
C SER A 200 10.03 -5.68 22.53
N ALA A 201 10.18 -7.00 22.43
CA ALA A 201 9.27 -7.87 21.69
C ALA A 201 7.83 -7.77 22.21
N ASP A 202 7.67 -7.64 23.53
CA ASP A 202 6.38 -7.53 24.19
C ASP A 202 5.68 -6.22 23.82
N VAL A 203 6.40 -5.10 23.83
CA VAL A 203 5.81 -3.78 23.48
C VAL A 203 5.42 -3.74 22.00
N ARG A 204 6.26 -4.30 21.12
CA ARG A 204 5.97 -4.39 19.67
C ARG A 204 4.74 -5.26 19.40
N THR A 205 4.57 -6.36 20.12
CA THR A 205 3.37 -7.20 20.04
C THR A 205 2.15 -6.51 20.66
N LEU A 206 2.32 -5.83 21.79
CA LEU A 206 1.27 -5.08 22.48
C LEU A 206 0.68 -3.98 21.61
N PHE A 207 1.49 -3.31 20.78
CA PHE A 207 1.00 -2.34 19.82
C PHE A 207 -0.09 -2.93 18.91
N PHE A 208 0.18 -4.10 18.31
CA PHE A 208 -0.78 -4.76 17.43
C PHE A 208 -1.97 -5.34 18.20
N ASP A 209 -1.76 -5.92 19.39
CA ASP A 209 -2.86 -6.43 20.22
C ASP A 209 -3.84 -5.32 20.60
N LYS A 210 -3.33 -4.15 21.01
CA LYS A 210 -4.16 -2.95 21.21
C LYS A 210 -4.85 -2.55 19.91
N LEU A 211 -4.11 -2.40 18.81
CA LEU A 211 -4.65 -1.90 17.53
C LEU A 211 -5.85 -2.72 17.04
N ILE A 212 -5.78 -4.05 17.12
CA ILE A 212 -6.84 -4.92 16.59
C ILE A 212 -8.08 -4.98 17.51
N ARG A 213 -7.93 -4.72 18.81
CA ARG A 213 -9.02 -4.84 19.81
C ARG A 213 -9.74 -3.54 20.12
N THR A 214 -9.11 -2.40 19.85
CA THR A 214 -9.56 -1.09 20.36
C THR A 214 -9.83 -0.09 19.23
N LEU A 215 -10.49 -0.56 18.17
CA LEU A 215 -11.06 0.32 17.13
C LEU A 215 -12.48 0.75 17.54
N ASP A 216 -12.71 2.05 17.66
CA ASP A 216 -13.99 2.60 18.11
C ASP A 216 -15.15 2.23 17.19
N GLY A 217 -16.23 1.71 17.78
CA GLY A 217 -17.41 1.24 17.05
C GLY A 217 -17.30 -0.18 16.49
N TYR A 218 -16.19 -0.89 16.77
CA TYR A 218 -15.97 -2.25 16.29
C TYR A 218 -15.53 -3.20 17.40
N GLU A 219 -15.64 -4.48 17.10
CA GLU A 219 -15.06 -5.57 17.87
C GLU A 219 -14.21 -6.48 17.00
N LEU A 220 -13.17 -7.06 17.61
CA LEU A 220 -12.33 -8.04 16.94
C LEU A 220 -13.13 -9.32 16.69
N GLU A 221 -13.28 -9.68 15.42
CA GLU A 221 -13.94 -10.92 15.00
C GLU A 221 -12.93 -12.06 14.98
N ASP A 222 -11.80 -11.86 14.29
CA ASP A 222 -10.84 -12.92 13.97
C ASP A 222 -9.49 -12.32 13.54
N VAL A 223 -8.40 -13.05 13.77
CA VAL A 223 -7.07 -12.74 13.20
C VAL A 223 -6.74 -13.84 12.20
N THR A 224 -6.64 -13.46 10.93
CA THR A 224 -6.43 -14.43 9.84
C THR A 224 -4.97 -14.70 9.57
N ASP A 225 -4.11 -13.70 9.76
CA ASP A 225 -2.68 -13.82 9.53
C ASP A 225 -1.91 -13.06 10.62
N ALA A 226 -0.92 -13.72 11.21
CA ALA A 226 0.09 -13.09 12.06
C ALA A 226 1.47 -13.33 11.46
N TYR A 227 2.23 -12.26 11.27
CA TYR A 227 3.61 -12.32 10.79
C TYR A 227 4.52 -11.81 11.89
N VAL A 228 5.46 -12.65 12.27
CA VAL A 228 6.34 -12.39 13.39
C VAL A 228 7.80 -12.33 12.93
N TYR A 229 8.62 -11.58 13.67
CA TYR A 229 10.01 -11.36 13.38
C TYR A 229 10.85 -11.54 14.65
N HIS A 230 12.05 -12.10 14.46
CA HIS A 230 13.05 -12.25 15.51
C HIS A 230 14.41 -11.80 14.94
N PRO A 231 14.99 -10.70 15.47
CA PRO A 231 16.25 -10.17 14.97
C PRO A 231 17.36 -11.20 15.11
N LYS A 232 18.32 -11.20 14.18
CA LYS A 232 19.53 -12.02 14.34
C LYS A 232 20.38 -11.42 15.47
N PRO A 233 20.84 -12.22 16.45
CA PRO A 233 21.77 -11.73 17.45
C PRO A 233 23.09 -11.31 16.77
N GLU A 234 23.67 -10.19 17.22
CA GLU A 234 24.93 -9.64 16.67
C GLU A 234 26.14 -10.50 17.05
N THR A 235 26.09 -11.17 18.20
CA THR A 235 27.09 -12.13 18.67
C THR A 235 26.47 -13.52 18.82
N ILE A 236 27.00 -14.51 18.10
CA ILE A 236 26.75 -15.92 18.42
C ILE A 236 27.69 -16.24 19.58
N GLU A 237 27.31 -15.93 20.81
CA GLU A 237 28.05 -16.43 21.96
C GLU A 237 27.89 -17.95 22.00
N ALA A 238 28.99 -18.65 21.75
CA ALA A 238 29.06 -20.09 21.83
C ALA A 238 29.07 -20.49 23.32
N GLU A 239 27.89 -20.57 23.94
CA GLU A 239 27.74 -21.30 25.18
C GLU A 239 27.77 -22.82 24.90
N GLU A 240 28.47 -23.53 25.76
CA GLU A 240 28.78 -24.96 25.69
C GLU A 240 27.52 -25.82 25.52
N GLY A 241 27.22 -26.21 24.28
CA GLY A 241 26.15 -27.17 24.00
C GLY A 241 25.54 -27.01 22.63
N ASN A 242 26.17 -27.64 21.63
CA ASN A 242 25.67 -27.81 20.27
C ASN A 242 25.77 -26.59 19.33
N THR A 243 27.01 -26.16 19.08
CA THR A 243 27.40 -25.30 17.94
C THR A 243 27.33 -26.05 16.59
N GLU A 244 26.23 -26.75 16.33
CA GLU A 244 25.99 -27.44 15.06
C GLU A 244 24.57 -27.15 14.57
N THR A 245 24.39 -25.98 13.96
CA THR A 245 23.57 -25.82 12.73
C THR A 245 23.52 -24.38 12.21
N GLY A 246 23.78 -23.34 13.02
CA GLY A 246 23.74 -21.94 12.53
C GLY A 246 22.38 -21.52 11.95
N VAL A 247 21.30 -22.23 12.29
CA VAL A 247 19.96 -22.01 11.77
C VAL A 247 19.23 -21.00 12.64
N HIS A 248 19.11 -19.76 12.15
CA HIS A 248 18.29 -18.70 12.75
C HIS A 248 17.06 -18.44 11.89
N VAL A 249 15.87 -18.59 12.48
CA VAL A 249 14.61 -18.19 11.82
C VAL A 249 14.33 -16.73 12.16
N SER A 250 14.47 -15.84 11.17
CA SER A 250 14.21 -14.41 11.38
C SER A 250 12.76 -14.01 11.18
N ARG A 251 11.99 -14.77 10.40
CA ARG A 251 10.59 -14.48 10.08
C ARG A 251 9.77 -15.76 10.07
N ALA A 252 8.59 -15.70 10.67
CA ALA A 252 7.58 -16.72 10.57
C ALA A 252 6.22 -16.08 10.29
N SER A 253 5.29 -16.85 9.72
CA SER A 253 3.92 -16.39 9.53
C SER A 253 2.94 -17.53 9.72
N LEU A 254 1.88 -17.25 10.48
CA LEU A 254 0.76 -18.15 10.71
C LEU A 254 -0.45 -17.62 9.94
N LYS A 255 -1.22 -18.53 9.33
CA LYS A 255 -2.41 -18.20 8.54
C LYS A 255 -3.49 -19.22 8.81
N GLY A 256 -4.69 -18.76 9.12
CA GLY A 256 -5.80 -19.61 9.48
C GLY A 256 -6.97 -18.82 10.04
N GLU A 257 -7.73 -19.48 10.91
CA GLU A 257 -8.81 -18.89 11.69
C GLU A 257 -8.39 -18.94 13.17
N GLY A 258 -8.62 -17.86 13.91
CA GLY A 258 -8.26 -17.78 15.32
C GLY A 258 -6.76 -17.80 15.61
N VAL A 259 -5.92 -17.33 14.68
CA VAL A 259 -4.44 -17.39 14.78
C VAL A 259 -3.93 -16.78 16.10
N LEU A 260 -4.59 -15.75 16.61
CA LEU A 260 -4.21 -15.07 17.85
C LEU A 260 -4.29 -15.97 19.11
N LYS A 261 -5.02 -17.09 19.03
CA LYS A 261 -5.23 -18.03 20.15
C LYS A 261 -4.48 -19.35 19.96
N SER A 262 -3.64 -19.46 18.94
CA SER A 262 -2.98 -20.70 18.60
C SER A 262 -1.74 -20.91 19.48
N ASP A 263 -1.52 -22.13 19.94
CA ASP A 263 -0.34 -22.49 20.75
C ASP A 263 0.95 -22.19 19.97
N GLU A 264 0.93 -22.33 18.65
CA GLU A 264 2.08 -22.03 17.79
C GLU A 264 2.48 -20.55 17.82
N LEU A 265 1.52 -19.63 17.97
CA LEU A 265 1.83 -18.20 18.09
C LEU A 265 2.42 -17.88 19.47
N SER A 266 1.87 -18.50 20.52
CA SER A 266 2.40 -18.40 21.88
C SER A 266 3.85 -18.90 21.97
N ASP A 267 4.14 -20.07 21.40
CA ASP A 267 5.49 -20.62 21.33
C ASP A 267 6.48 -19.68 20.61
N LEU A 268 6.01 -18.94 19.61
CA LEU A 268 6.84 -17.95 18.92
C LEU A 268 7.14 -16.75 19.83
N TYR A 269 6.17 -16.27 20.60
CA TYR A 269 6.39 -15.21 21.57
C TYR A 269 7.38 -15.61 22.67
N ASP A 270 7.26 -16.84 23.19
CA ASP A 270 8.19 -17.39 24.19
C ASP A 270 9.63 -17.46 23.67
N ARG A 271 9.80 -17.56 22.35
CA ARG A 271 11.10 -17.55 21.65
C ARG A 271 11.58 -16.14 21.27
N GLY A 272 10.91 -15.09 21.73
CA GLY A 272 11.28 -13.68 21.49
C GLY A 272 10.85 -13.13 20.14
N PHE A 273 9.98 -13.83 19.39
CA PHE A 273 9.40 -13.24 18.19
C PHE A 273 8.36 -12.18 18.56
N TYR A 274 8.20 -11.16 17.71
CA TYR A 274 7.14 -10.15 17.86
C TYR A 274 6.41 -9.91 16.54
N ILE A 275 5.16 -9.47 16.63
CA ILE A 275 4.37 -9.12 15.43
C ILE A 275 5.00 -7.90 14.74
N TRP A 276 5.20 -8.00 13.44
CA TRP A 276 5.50 -6.83 12.58
C TRP A 276 4.42 -6.58 11.53
N LYS A 277 3.52 -7.55 11.33
CA LYS A 277 2.41 -7.45 10.39
C LYS A 277 1.24 -8.34 10.83
N ILE A 278 0.03 -7.82 10.71
CA ILE A 278 -1.20 -8.54 11.07
C ILE A 278 -2.30 -8.31 10.04
N LYS A 279 -3.13 -9.32 9.83
CA LYS A 279 -4.41 -9.20 9.10
C LYS A 279 -5.52 -9.72 9.99
N TRP A 280 -6.57 -8.93 10.11
CA TRP A 280 -7.67 -9.24 11.02
C TRP A 280 -9.01 -8.80 10.44
N LYS A 281 -10.07 -9.34 11.04
CA LYS A 281 -11.45 -8.99 10.76
C LYS A 281 -12.02 -8.24 11.95
N VAL A 282 -12.77 -7.20 11.67
CA VAL A 282 -13.57 -6.50 12.68
C VAL A 282 -15.03 -6.49 12.28
N ARG A 283 -15.90 -6.60 13.29
CA ARG A 283 -17.36 -6.54 13.14
C ARG A 283 -17.86 -5.20 13.68
N GLU A 284 -18.77 -4.57 12.95
CA GLU A 284 -19.44 -3.34 13.43
C GLU A 284 -20.32 -3.62 14.65
N LYS A 285 -20.36 -2.68 15.59
CA LYS A 285 -21.28 -2.72 16.72
C LYS A 285 -22.66 -2.16 16.34
N LEU A 286 -23.32 -2.81 15.37
CA LEU A 286 -24.64 -2.45 14.84
C LEU A 286 -25.56 -3.69 14.79
N ALA A 287 -26.87 -3.46 14.57
CA ALA A 287 -27.86 -4.55 14.50
C ALA A 287 -27.67 -5.47 13.29
N ASP A 288 -27.28 -4.89 12.15
CA ASP A 288 -26.93 -5.60 10.92
C ASP A 288 -25.44 -5.35 10.62
N PRO A 289 -24.52 -6.04 11.31
CA PRO A 289 -23.13 -5.63 11.36
C PRO A 289 -22.34 -6.16 10.17
N ASP A 290 -21.73 -5.25 9.41
CA ASP A 290 -20.77 -5.61 8.37
C ASP A 290 -19.43 -6.07 8.98
N ILE A 291 -18.71 -6.92 8.25
CA ILE A 291 -17.38 -7.40 8.65
C ILE A 291 -16.32 -6.82 7.71
N PHE A 292 -15.32 -6.14 8.26
CA PHE A 292 -14.25 -5.49 7.53
C PHE A 292 -12.94 -6.26 7.66
N GLU A 293 -12.24 -6.44 6.54
CA GLU A 293 -10.92 -7.08 6.50
C GLU A 293 -9.83 -6.01 6.48
N LEU A 294 -8.98 -6.00 7.50
CA LEU A 294 -7.94 -5.01 7.73
C LEU A 294 -6.54 -5.63 7.67
N GLU A 295 -5.54 -4.83 7.30
CA GLU A 295 -4.12 -5.19 7.32
C GLU A 295 -3.31 -4.00 7.84
N ALA A 296 -2.33 -4.25 8.69
CA ALA A 296 -1.37 -3.26 9.18
C ALA A 296 0.01 -3.90 9.34
N GLN A 297 1.07 -3.12 9.16
CA GLN A 297 2.45 -3.59 9.32
C GLN A 297 3.41 -2.44 9.62
N PHE A 298 4.59 -2.79 10.11
CA PHE A 298 5.80 -1.99 9.97
C PHE A 298 6.59 -2.48 8.75
N GLY A 299 6.95 -1.58 7.84
CA GLY A 299 7.73 -1.91 6.65
C GLY A 299 9.14 -2.39 6.97
N ASP A 300 9.75 -1.83 8.01
CA ASP A 300 10.99 -2.33 8.61
C ASP A 300 10.68 -3.05 9.93
N PRO A 301 10.73 -4.38 9.99
CA PRO A 301 10.46 -5.11 11.22
C PRO A 301 11.59 -5.02 12.24
N LEU A 302 12.81 -4.66 11.86
CA LEU A 302 13.95 -4.56 12.80
C LEU A 302 13.79 -3.30 13.66
N TYR A 303 13.49 -2.17 13.03
CA TYR A 303 13.30 -0.89 13.73
C TYR A 303 11.83 -0.55 14.00
N CYS A 304 10.88 -1.33 13.50
CA CYS A 304 9.45 -1.04 13.57
C CYS A 304 9.12 0.38 13.08
N THR A 305 9.63 0.71 11.89
CA THR A 305 9.36 1.97 11.17
C THR A 305 8.54 1.70 9.91
N ASN A 306 8.15 2.76 9.20
CA ASN A 306 7.36 2.68 7.96
C ASN A 306 6.01 1.97 8.20
N PHE A 307 5.26 2.43 9.19
CA PHE A 307 3.94 1.88 9.49
C PHE A 307 3.00 2.11 8.30
N SER A 308 2.37 1.04 7.81
CA SER A 308 1.38 1.13 6.74
C SER A 308 0.21 0.18 6.94
N TYR A 309 -0.95 0.59 6.46
CA TYR A 309 -2.23 -0.07 6.73
C TYR A 309 -3.15 -0.06 5.51
N LEU A 310 -4.11 -0.98 5.46
CA LEU A 310 -5.04 -1.15 4.35
C LEU A 310 -6.35 -1.76 4.81
N VAL A 311 -7.44 -1.20 4.31
CA VAL A 311 -8.77 -1.81 4.37
C VAL A 311 -9.01 -2.61 3.10
N LYS A 312 -8.96 -3.94 3.21
CA LYS A 312 -8.95 -4.83 2.05
C LYS A 312 -10.32 -5.02 1.42
N GLY A 313 -11.37 -4.97 2.23
CA GLY A 313 -12.73 -5.22 1.77
C GLY A 313 -13.73 -5.30 2.90
N VAL A 314 -15.00 -5.33 2.52
CA VAL A 314 -16.14 -5.47 3.43
C VAL A 314 -17.00 -6.67 3.02
N ARG A 315 -17.35 -7.52 3.97
CA ARG A 315 -18.37 -8.55 3.82
C ARG A 315 -19.66 -7.99 4.37
N LYS A 316 -20.54 -7.58 3.46
CA LYS A 316 -21.82 -7.00 3.86
C LYS A 316 -22.73 -8.05 4.48
N TYR A 317 -23.45 -7.65 5.51
CA TYR A 317 -24.55 -8.42 6.08
C TYR A 317 -25.67 -8.58 5.04
N LYS A 318 -26.27 -9.77 4.99
CA LYS A 318 -27.44 -10.06 4.14
C LYS A 318 -28.71 -10.10 4.97
N ALA A 319 -28.86 -11.19 5.71
CA ALA A 319 -29.99 -11.50 6.57
C ALA A 319 -29.66 -12.75 7.39
N ASN A 320 -30.30 -12.93 8.55
CA ASN A 320 -30.22 -14.13 9.38
C ASN A 320 -28.78 -14.56 9.72
N GLY A 321 -27.90 -13.60 10.03
CA GLY A 321 -26.49 -13.90 10.35
C GLY A 321 -25.61 -14.26 9.14
N GLN A 322 -26.14 -14.17 7.91
CA GLN A 322 -25.39 -14.52 6.71
C GLN A 322 -24.72 -13.30 6.06
N TYR A 323 -23.60 -13.56 5.40
CA TYR A 323 -22.75 -12.56 4.75
C TYR A 323 -22.55 -12.86 3.27
N PHE A 324 -22.09 -11.87 2.50
CA PHE A 324 -21.53 -12.15 1.17
C PHE A 324 -20.24 -12.99 1.29
N SER A 325 -20.13 -14.02 0.44
CA SER A 325 -19.01 -14.97 0.46
C SER A 325 -17.69 -14.32 0.04
N LYS A 326 -17.75 -13.34 -0.87
CA LYS A 326 -16.61 -12.56 -1.33
C LYS A 326 -16.67 -11.16 -0.71
N PRO A 327 -15.54 -10.64 -0.19
CA PRO A 327 -15.43 -9.24 0.18
C PRO A 327 -15.70 -8.32 -1.01
N GLN A 328 -16.43 -7.24 -0.74
CA GLN A 328 -16.72 -6.17 -1.69
C GLN A 328 -15.75 -5.00 -1.47
N LYS A 329 -15.57 -4.17 -2.51
CA LYS A 329 -14.79 -2.94 -2.41
C LYS A 329 -15.55 -1.91 -1.56
N LEU A 330 -14.82 -1.20 -0.71
CA LEU A 330 -15.38 -0.10 0.08
C LEU A 330 -15.68 1.11 -0.80
N SER A 331 -16.68 1.89 -0.40
CA SER A 331 -16.83 3.26 -0.89
C SER A 331 -15.67 4.13 -0.42
N ALA A 332 -15.41 5.25 -1.13
CA ALA A 332 -14.36 6.19 -0.74
C ALA A 332 -14.55 6.72 0.69
N ARG A 333 -15.81 6.96 1.09
CA ARG A 333 -16.16 7.44 2.43
C ARG A 333 -15.86 6.40 3.52
N GLU A 334 -16.19 5.13 3.29
CA GLU A 334 -15.88 4.07 4.25
C GLU A 334 -14.36 3.86 4.37
N ALA A 335 -13.64 3.90 3.25
CA ALA A 335 -12.18 3.79 3.25
C ALA A 335 -11.54 4.96 4.02
N ASP A 336 -11.95 6.21 3.78
CA ASP A 336 -11.45 7.38 4.52
C ASP A 336 -11.72 7.25 6.03
N ARG A 337 -12.94 6.85 6.41
CA ARG A 337 -13.31 6.63 7.82
C ARG A 337 -12.37 5.62 8.50
N PHE A 338 -12.13 4.47 7.86
CA PHE A 338 -11.27 3.44 8.44
C PHE A 338 -9.79 3.85 8.48
N ASN A 339 -9.30 4.55 7.44
CA ASN A 339 -7.94 5.06 7.44
C ASN A 339 -7.71 5.94 8.67
N LYS A 340 -8.60 6.91 8.91
CA LYS A 340 -8.56 7.79 10.07
C LYS A 340 -8.66 7.06 11.40
N LEU A 341 -9.53 6.05 11.47
CA LEU A 341 -9.71 5.26 12.68
C LEU A 341 -8.43 4.50 13.04
N ILE A 342 -7.78 3.87 12.06
CA ILE A 342 -6.52 3.15 12.26
C ILE A 342 -5.41 4.13 12.65
N GLU A 343 -5.27 5.25 11.93
CA GLU A 343 -4.27 6.27 12.23
C GLU A 343 -4.42 6.85 13.63
N SER A 344 -5.62 7.34 13.96
CA SER A 344 -5.92 7.92 15.26
C SER A 344 -5.59 6.94 16.38
N ARG A 345 -6.02 5.68 16.22
CA ARG A 345 -5.75 4.67 17.23
C ARG A 345 -4.27 4.33 17.35
N ALA A 346 -3.57 4.17 16.23
CA ALA A 346 -2.14 3.89 16.21
C ALA A 346 -1.35 5.00 16.93
N TYR A 347 -1.64 6.27 16.65
CA TYR A 347 -1.02 7.39 17.37
C TYR A 347 -1.31 7.37 18.88
N SER A 348 -2.55 7.11 19.30
CA SER A 348 -2.88 6.98 20.72
C SER A 348 -2.11 5.84 21.38
N ILE A 349 -1.98 4.69 20.71
CA ILE A 349 -1.22 3.55 21.23
C ILE A 349 0.25 3.91 21.40
N ILE A 350 0.87 4.57 20.42
CA ILE A 350 2.26 5.04 20.54
C ILE A 350 2.42 5.92 21.78
N MET A 351 1.50 6.84 22.05
CA MET A 351 1.54 7.69 23.26
C MET A 351 1.31 6.91 24.58
N GLU A 352 0.62 5.78 24.55
CA GLU A 352 0.36 4.94 25.72
C GLU A 352 1.51 3.99 26.07
N ILE A 353 2.33 3.60 25.08
CA ILE A 353 3.37 2.56 25.23
C ILE A 353 4.80 3.05 24.98
N SER A 354 4.96 4.29 24.49
CA SER A 354 6.25 5.00 24.53
C SER A 354 6.49 5.54 25.93
#